data_AF-A0A8S9G459-F1
#
_entry.id   AF-A0A8S9G459-F1
#
_cell.length_a   1.000
_cell.length_b   1.000
_cell.length_c   1.000
_cell.angle_alpha   90.00
_cell.angle_beta   90.00
_cell.angle_gamma   90.00
#
_symmetry.space_group_name_H-M   'P 1'
#
loop_
_entity.id
_entity.type
_entity.pdbx_description
1 polymer ?
#
loop_
_entity_poly.entity_id
_entity_poly.type
_entity_poly.pdbx_seq_one_letter_code
_entity_poly.pdbx_strand_id
1 'polypeptide(L)'
;MDFIKNLDTDTSLAILSCLDDPSDLVRASAVSRSWRHFVIKQSLSKSLCLKLFHQLASVDRILETSNEESSGPSSSVMEDNTTRLLEREHRVYALLAKGCTSSPIKSCVEDAITASSTDRLPEESILNTLDERERIGGTPSYWSSSGHHKTSVPETLVYKLKGDLCVITELSIQPFQGDDDANTPTFLLVFN
;
A
#
# COMPACT_ATOMS: atom_id res chain seq x y z
N MET A 1 26.44 7.18 -26.32
CA MET A 1 25.33 7.47 -27.25
C MET A 1 24.08 7.73 -26.41
N ASP A 2 23.39 8.85 -26.61
CA ASP A 2 22.17 9.20 -25.88
C ASP A 2 20.95 8.87 -26.74
N PHE A 3 20.33 7.70 -26.54
CA PHE A 3 19.25 7.26 -27.44
C PHE A 3 18.00 8.11 -27.33
N ILE A 4 17.74 8.75 -26.19
CA ILE A 4 16.61 9.68 -26.02
C ILE A 4 16.72 10.87 -26.98
N LYS A 5 17.93 11.20 -27.44
CA LYS A 5 18.17 12.25 -28.44
C LYS A 5 18.24 11.74 -29.88
N ASN A 6 18.47 10.44 -30.06
CA ASN A 6 18.76 9.84 -31.37
C ASN A 6 17.59 9.02 -31.92
N LEU A 7 16.68 8.56 -31.06
CA LEU A 7 15.47 7.83 -31.44
C LEU A 7 14.26 8.76 -31.41
N ASP A 8 13.21 8.36 -32.12
CA ASP A 8 11.92 9.03 -32.01
C ASP A 8 11.30 8.81 -30.62
N THR A 9 10.28 9.63 -30.31
CA THR A 9 9.63 9.64 -29.00
C THR A 9 8.93 8.32 -28.71
N ASP A 10 8.30 7.69 -29.70
CA ASP A 10 7.49 6.49 -29.51
C ASP A 10 8.40 5.28 -29.25
N THR A 11 9.50 5.16 -29.99
CA THR A 11 10.51 4.12 -29.76
C THR A 11 11.17 4.28 -28.40
N SER A 12 11.55 5.51 -28.03
CA SER A 12 12.13 5.81 -26.71
C SER A 12 11.16 5.47 -25.57
N LEU A 13 9.88 5.78 -25.76
CA LEU A 13 8.82 5.47 -24.80
C LEU A 13 8.62 3.96 -24.68
N ALA A 14 8.58 3.23 -25.79
CA ALA A 14 8.42 1.79 -25.80
C ALA A 14 9.56 1.11 -25.04
N ILE A 15 10.82 1.52 -25.26
CA ILE A 15 11.99 0.98 -24.56
C ILE A 15 11.88 1.24 -23.05
N LEU A 16 11.57 2.47 -22.63
CA LEU A 16 11.47 2.80 -21.21
C LEU A 16 10.25 2.20 -20.52
N SER A 17 9.18 1.91 -21.26
CA SER A 17 7.98 1.22 -20.75
C SER A 17 8.22 -0.26 -20.47
N CYS A 18 9.34 -0.82 -20.93
CA CYS A 18 9.78 -2.18 -20.55
C CYS A 18 10.44 -2.24 -19.16
N LEU A 19 10.65 -1.11 -18.48
CA LEU A 19 11.19 -1.08 -17.13
C LEU A 19 10.09 -1.40 -16.12
N ASP A 20 10.15 -2.58 -15.51
CA ASP A 20 9.17 -3.04 -14.52
C ASP A 20 9.55 -2.74 -13.05
N ASP A 21 10.83 -2.47 -12.75
CA ASP A 21 11.28 -2.02 -11.42
C ASP A 21 11.17 -0.48 -11.32
N PRO A 22 10.38 0.06 -10.37
CA PRO A 22 10.32 1.51 -10.13
C PRO A 22 11.69 2.15 -9.91
N SER A 23 12.64 1.40 -9.34
CA SER A 23 14.01 1.87 -9.09
C SER A 23 14.79 2.07 -10.39
N ASP A 24 14.55 1.27 -11.43
CA ASP A 24 15.19 1.45 -12.74
C ASP A 24 14.78 2.76 -13.41
N LEU A 25 13.51 3.14 -13.26
CA LEU A 25 13.02 4.38 -13.85
C LEU A 25 13.60 5.62 -13.15
N VAL A 26 13.85 5.55 -11.83
CA VAL A 26 14.58 6.58 -11.09
C VAL A 26 16.06 6.62 -11.50
N ARG A 27 16.69 5.46 -11.71
CA ARG A 27 18.07 5.39 -12.25
C ARG A 27 18.14 6.00 -13.64
N ALA A 28 17.17 5.70 -14.51
CA ALA A 28 17.04 6.27 -15.84
C ALA A 28 16.93 7.80 -15.80
N SER A 29 16.11 8.36 -14.89
CA SER A 29 15.98 9.81 -14.74
C SER A 29 17.25 10.49 -14.20
N ALA A 30 18.13 9.76 -13.51
CA ALA A 30 19.42 10.26 -13.04
C ALA A 30 20.53 10.31 -14.10
N VAL A 31 20.33 9.66 -15.27
CA VAL A 31 21.36 9.59 -16.34
C VAL A 31 21.71 10.97 -16.90
N SER A 32 20.70 11.81 -17.17
CA SER A 32 20.89 13.18 -17.65
C SER A 32 19.60 14.01 -17.51
N ARG A 33 19.71 15.33 -17.70
CA ARG A 33 18.53 16.22 -17.71
C ARG A 33 17.53 15.86 -18.83
N SER A 34 18.02 15.42 -19.99
CA SER A 34 17.16 15.01 -21.11
C SER A 34 16.34 13.76 -20.76
N TRP A 35 16.98 12.78 -20.12
CA TRP A 35 16.32 11.58 -19.63
C TRP A 35 15.30 11.88 -18.54
N ARG A 36 15.68 12.68 -17.54
CA ARG A 36 14.78 13.13 -16.49
C ARG A 36 13.54 13.77 -17.07
N HIS A 37 13.72 14.75 -17.95
CA HIS A 37 12.63 15.47 -18.58
C HIS A 37 11.73 14.53 -19.40
N PHE A 38 12.30 13.58 -20.14
CA PHE A 38 11.53 12.60 -20.91
C PHE A 38 10.67 11.71 -20.00
N VAL A 39 11.25 11.12 -18.95
CA VAL A 39 10.56 10.26 -17.98
C VAL A 39 9.38 11.00 -17.31
N ILE A 40 9.61 12.25 -16.92
CA ILE A 40 8.61 13.10 -16.27
C ILE A 40 7.51 13.50 -17.25
N LYS A 41 7.87 14.00 -18.44
CA LYS A 41 6.92 14.44 -19.46
C LYS A 41 6.00 13.30 -19.91
N GLN A 42 6.52 12.09 -20.04
CA GLN A 42 5.75 10.90 -20.42
C GLN A 42 5.05 10.21 -19.25
N SER A 43 5.11 10.77 -18.03
CA SER A 43 4.45 10.24 -16.83
C SER A 43 4.76 8.77 -16.53
N LEU A 44 5.98 8.32 -16.84
CA LEU A 44 6.35 6.90 -16.78
C LEU A 44 6.26 6.31 -15.37
N SER A 45 6.56 7.11 -14.33
CA SER A 45 6.46 6.62 -12.94
C SER A 45 5.02 6.41 -12.51
N LYS A 46 4.12 7.27 -13.01
CA LYS A 46 2.68 7.15 -12.78
C LYS A 46 2.13 5.92 -13.49
N SER A 47 2.46 5.73 -14.78
CA SER A 47 1.98 4.58 -15.54
C SER A 47 2.47 3.26 -14.94
N LEU A 48 3.74 3.16 -14.55
CA LEU A 48 4.29 1.99 -13.88
C LEU A 48 3.63 1.74 -12.51
N CYS A 49 3.46 2.78 -11.69
CA CYS A 49 2.81 2.66 -10.39
C CYS A 49 1.37 2.14 -10.52
N LEU A 50 0.60 2.66 -11.47
CA LEU A 50 -0.77 2.21 -11.73
C LEU A 50 -0.85 0.81 -12.35
N LYS A 51 0.14 0.43 -13.17
CA LYS A 51 0.28 -0.95 -13.70
C LYS A 51 0.50 -1.95 -12.56
N LEU A 52 1.34 -1.60 -11.57
CA LEU A 52 1.61 -2.44 -10.40
C LEU A 52 0.46 -2.44 -9.39
N PHE A 53 -0.19 -1.28 -9.20
CA PHE A 53 -1.21 -1.06 -8.17
C PHE A 53 -2.43 -0.35 -8.75
N HIS A 54 -3.28 -1.11 -9.45
CA HIS A 54 -4.46 -0.55 -10.12
C HIS A 54 -5.44 0.16 -9.17
N GLN A 55 -5.45 -0.19 -7.88
CA GLN A 55 -6.28 0.47 -6.86
C GLN A 55 -5.97 1.98 -6.73
N LEU A 56 -4.73 2.39 -7.04
CA LEU A 56 -4.30 3.79 -7.02
C LEU A 56 -4.86 4.61 -8.19
N ALA A 57 -5.54 4.00 -9.15
CA ALA A 57 -6.19 4.72 -10.25
C ALA A 57 -7.33 5.64 -9.77
N SER A 58 -7.88 5.38 -8.57
CA SER A 58 -8.91 6.20 -7.93
C SER A 58 -8.37 7.46 -7.24
N VAL A 59 -7.05 7.65 -7.18
CA VAL A 59 -6.44 8.84 -6.57
C VAL A 59 -6.79 10.07 -7.39
N ASP A 60 -7.70 10.89 -6.86
CA ASP A 60 -8.21 12.10 -7.53
C ASP A 60 -7.14 13.20 -7.63
N ARG A 61 -6.43 13.48 -6.52
CA ARG A 61 -5.46 14.57 -6.45
C ARG A 61 -4.29 14.26 -5.54
N ILE A 62 -3.11 14.71 -5.95
CA ILE A 62 -1.92 14.75 -5.09
C ILE A 62 -1.87 16.12 -4.42
N LEU A 63 -1.96 16.19 -3.09
CA LEU A 63 -1.78 17.40 -2.29
C LEU A 63 -0.45 17.33 -1.55
N GLU A 64 0.34 18.39 -1.60
CA GLU A 64 1.57 18.52 -0.82
C GLU A 64 1.25 19.61 0.17
N THR A 65 1.30 19.25 1.44
CA THR A 65 1.33 20.21 2.53
C THR A 65 2.71 20.87 2.53
N SER A 66 2.95 21.76 1.57
CA SER A 66 4.11 22.65 1.60
C SER A 66 3.85 23.75 2.64
N ASN A 67 4.62 23.76 3.72
CA ASN A 67 4.69 24.87 4.68
C ASN A 67 5.49 26.06 4.11
N GLU A 68 5.21 26.51 2.88
CA GLU A 68 5.92 27.68 2.33
C GLU A 68 4.96 28.67 1.69
N GLU A 69 5.12 29.92 2.13
CA GLU A 69 4.31 31.08 1.86
C GLU A 69 4.43 31.54 0.40
N SER A 70 3.27 31.94 -0.12
CA SER A 70 3.02 32.47 -1.47
C SER A 70 3.95 33.62 -1.89
N SER A 71 4.41 33.58 -3.15
CA SER A 71 4.82 34.80 -3.86
C SER A 71 4.54 34.74 -5.37
N GLY A 72 3.52 35.52 -5.79
CA GLY A 72 3.48 36.35 -7.02
C GLY A 72 3.17 35.70 -8.40
N PRO A 73 2.18 36.20 -9.18
CA PRO A 73 1.89 35.70 -10.52
C PRO A 73 2.68 36.45 -11.62
N SER A 74 3.45 35.73 -12.43
CA SER A 74 4.02 36.19 -13.72
C SER A 74 3.56 35.24 -14.84
N SER A 75 3.45 35.66 -16.10
CA SER A 75 2.86 34.81 -17.15
C SER A 75 3.71 33.61 -17.58
N SER A 76 4.95 33.47 -17.07
CA SER A 76 5.75 32.23 -17.15
C SER A 76 5.34 31.18 -16.11
N VAL A 77 4.44 31.53 -15.19
CA VAL A 77 4.03 30.69 -14.05
C VAL A 77 3.21 29.48 -14.49
N MET A 78 2.54 29.51 -15.65
CA MET A 78 1.72 28.37 -16.09
C MET A 78 2.56 27.17 -16.55
N GLU A 79 3.56 27.37 -17.41
CA GLU A 79 4.50 26.29 -17.82
C GLU A 79 5.37 25.82 -16.66
N ASP A 80 5.78 26.74 -15.79
CA ASP A 80 6.49 26.42 -14.55
C ASP A 80 5.61 25.58 -13.61
N ASN A 81 4.32 25.89 -13.50
CA ASN A 81 3.41 25.14 -12.64
C ASN A 81 3.10 23.74 -13.19
N THR A 82 2.91 23.56 -14.50
CA THR A 82 2.72 22.22 -15.09
C THR A 82 3.98 21.37 -15.00
N THR A 83 5.16 21.94 -15.25
CA THR A 83 6.41 21.18 -15.07
C THR A 83 6.60 20.78 -13.62
N ARG A 84 6.44 21.70 -12.67
CA ARG A 84 6.52 21.39 -11.22
C ARG A 84 5.49 20.35 -10.78
N LEU A 85 4.28 20.40 -11.33
CA LEU A 85 3.25 19.37 -11.10
C LEU A 85 3.74 17.99 -11.58
N LEU A 86 4.26 17.89 -12.81
CA LEU A 86 4.73 16.61 -13.35
C LEU A 86 5.96 16.08 -12.60
N GLU A 87 6.89 16.94 -12.21
CA GLU A 87 8.04 16.53 -11.38
C GLU A 87 7.59 15.99 -10.02
N ARG A 88 6.55 16.61 -9.46
CA ARG A 88 5.92 16.21 -8.21
C ARG A 88 5.18 14.90 -8.34
N GLU A 89 4.36 14.73 -9.38
CA GLU A 89 3.71 13.44 -9.68
C GLU A 89 4.76 12.34 -9.86
N HIS A 90 5.81 12.59 -10.64
CA HIS A 90 6.92 11.67 -10.82
C HIS A 90 7.52 11.24 -9.47
N ARG A 91 7.83 12.20 -8.58
CA ARG A 91 8.37 11.91 -7.25
C ARG A 91 7.41 11.08 -6.40
N VAL A 92 6.14 11.47 -6.31
CA VAL A 92 5.14 10.78 -5.48
C VAL A 92 4.88 9.37 -5.99
N TYR A 93 4.63 9.17 -7.28
CA TYR A 93 4.39 7.85 -7.83
C TYR A 93 5.63 6.95 -7.79
N ALA A 94 6.84 7.50 -7.96
CA ALA A 94 8.06 6.74 -7.78
C ALA A 94 8.23 6.26 -6.33
N LEU A 95 7.97 7.12 -5.34
CA LEU A 95 8.02 6.78 -3.92
C LEU A 95 6.94 5.76 -3.53
N LEU A 96 5.70 5.96 -4.00
CA LEU A 96 4.60 5.03 -3.78
C LEU A 96 4.90 3.65 -4.36
N ALA A 97 5.28 3.59 -5.65
CA ALA A 97 5.62 2.33 -6.29
C ALA A 97 6.78 1.63 -5.58
N LYS A 98 7.79 2.39 -5.11
CA LYS A 98 8.90 1.82 -4.35
C LYS A 98 8.49 1.33 -2.96
N GLY A 99 7.66 2.09 -2.24
CA GLY A 99 7.16 1.71 -0.92
C GLY A 99 6.33 0.42 -1.00
N CYS A 100 5.43 0.35 -1.98
CA CYS A 100 4.56 -0.79 -2.19
C CYS A 100 5.28 -2.04 -2.73
N THR A 101 6.46 -1.89 -3.35
CA THR A 101 7.31 -3.01 -3.81
C THR A 101 8.49 -3.30 -2.89
N SER A 102 8.63 -2.57 -1.78
CA SER A 102 9.67 -2.84 -0.79
C SER A 102 9.40 -4.19 -0.10
N SER A 103 10.46 -4.79 0.47
CA SER A 103 10.35 -6.09 1.14
C SER A 103 9.18 -6.11 2.11
N PRO A 104 8.31 -7.14 2.06
CA PRO A 104 7.14 -7.20 2.91
C PRO A 104 7.55 -7.09 4.36
N ILE A 105 6.91 -6.19 5.09
CA ILE A 105 7.01 -6.13 6.55
C ILE A 105 6.34 -7.40 7.06
N LYS A 106 6.97 -8.09 8.01
CA LYS A 106 6.49 -9.33 8.63
C LYS A 106 5.07 -9.26 9.23
N SER A 107 4.55 -8.06 9.47
CA SER A 107 3.15 -7.81 9.82
C SER A 107 2.89 -6.32 9.73
N CYS A 108 1.83 -5.93 9.01
CA CYS A 108 1.37 -4.54 8.90
C CYS A 108 0.47 -4.10 10.07
N VAL A 109 0.10 -5.02 10.96
CA VAL A 109 -0.74 -4.74 12.13
C VAL A 109 0.14 -4.27 13.29
N GLU A 110 -0.26 -3.17 13.91
CA GLU A 110 0.35 -2.61 15.12
C GLU A 110 -0.38 -3.09 16.38
N ASP A 111 -1.70 -3.02 16.37
CA ASP A 111 -2.53 -3.31 17.56
C ASP A 111 -3.94 -3.77 17.17
N ALA A 112 -4.62 -4.45 18.09
CA ALA A 112 -6.02 -4.83 17.96
C ALA A 112 -6.89 -3.78 18.68
N ILE A 113 -7.78 -3.12 17.95
CA ILE A 113 -8.57 -1.99 18.47
C ILE A 113 -9.85 -2.49 19.13
N THR A 114 -10.65 -3.28 18.39
CA THR A 114 -11.95 -3.76 18.87
C THR A 114 -12.40 -4.98 18.09
N ALA A 115 -13.31 -5.74 18.68
CA ALA A 115 -14.15 -6.71 18.00
C ALA A 115 -15.63 -6.35 18.13
N SER A 116 -16.48 -6.96 17.31
CA SER A 116 -17.95 -6.94 17.45
C SER A 116 -18.38 -7.53 18.79
N SER A 117 -17.75 -8.63 19.21
CA SER A 117 -17.91 -9.24 20.53
C SER A 117 -16.67 -10.07 20.90
N THR A 118 -16.62 -10.59 22.11
CA THR A 118 -15.58 -11.53 22.55
C THR A 118 -16.19 -12.47 23.57
N ASP A 119 -16.00 -13.78 23.39
CA ASP A 119 -16.62 -14.78 24.26
C ASP A 119 -15.92 -14.93 25.60
N ARG A 120 -14.70 -15.50 25.58
CA ARG A 120 -13.97 -15.84 26.80
C ARG A 120 -12.78 -14.92 26.96
N LEU A 121 -12.92 -13.97 27.88
CA LEU A 121 -11.78 -13.16 28.32
C LEU A 121 -11.14 -13.79 29.56
N PRO A 122 -9.79 -13.83 29.63
CA PRO A 122 -8.82 -13.33 28.64
C PRO A 122 -8.42 -14.34 27.54
N GLU A 123 -8.91 -15.59 27.59
CA GLU A 123 -8.38 -16.72 26.81
C GLU A 123 -8.53 -16.58 25.29
N GLU A 124 -9.58 -15.90 24.83
CA GLU A 124 -9.94 -15.73 23.42
C GLU A 124 -9.92 -14.23 23.03
N SER A 125 -9.04 -13.46 23.69
CA SER A 125 -8.90 -12.03 23.46
C SER A 125 -8.44 -11.70 22.04
N ILE A 126 -8.89 -10.53 21.56
CA ILE A 126 -8.39 -9.94 20.30
C ILE A 126 -6.87 -9.73 20.30
N LEU A 127 -6.23 -9.65 21.46
CA LEU A 127 -4.77 -9.49 21.54
C LEU A 127 -4.02 -10.76 21.12
N ASN A 128 -4.67 -11.92 21.19
CA ASN A 128 -4.06 -13.18 20.81
C ASN A 128 -3.82 -13.27 19.30
N THR A 129 -4.57 -12.54 18.48
CA THR A 129 -4.39 -12.52 17.01
C THR A 129 -3.18 -11.71 16.55
N LEU A 130 -2.55 -10.96 17.47
CA LEU A 130 -1.32 -10.22 17.20
C LEU A 130 -0.06 -11.11 17.30
N ASP A 131 -0.19 -12.29 17.91
CA ASP A 131 0.90 -13.26 17.97
C ASP A 131 0.78 -14.25 16.81
N GLU A 132 1.82 -14.32 15.98
CA GLU A 132 1.87 -15.26 14.85
C GLU A 132 1.95 -16.72 15.31
N ARG A 133 2.33 -16.97 16.56
CA ARG A 133 2.42 -18.35 17.08
C ARG A 133 1.02 -18.87 17.33
N GLU A 134 0.75 -20.07 16.83
CA GLU A 134 -0.50 -20.79 17.09
C GLU A 134 -0.78 -20.99 18.59
N ARG A 135 0.26 -21.01 19.44
CA ARG A 135 0.12 -21.12 20.89
C ARG A 135 1.09 -20.23 21.66
N ILE A 136 0.64 -19.62 22.75
CA ILE A 136 1.45 -18.92 23.76
C ILE A 136 1.38 -19.70 25.06
N GLY A 137 2.51 -20.22 25.54
CA GLY A 137 2.59 -20.88 26.85
C GLY A 137 1.67 -22.10 27.01
N GLY A 138 1.27 -22.72 25.90
CA GLY A 138 0.32 -23.85 25.87
C GLY A 138 -1.12 -23.47 25.56
N THR A 139 -1.49 -22.19 25.57
CA THR A 139 -2.83 -21.70 25.18
C THR A 139 -2.87 -21.39 23.69
N PRO A 140 -3.88 -21.81 22.91
CA PRO A 140 -3.99 -21.41 21.51
C PRO A 140 -4.17 -19.89 21.36
N SER A 141 -3.50 -19.29 20.38
CA SER A 141 -3.55 -17.85 20.12
C SER A 141 -4.67 -17.54 19.13
N TYR A 142 -5.88 -17.33 19.64
CA TYR A 142 -7.05 -17.04 18.82
C TYR A 142 -8.00 -16.06 19.48
N TRP A 143 -8.91 -15.56 18.65
CA TRP A 143 -10.09 -14.82 19.06
C TRP A 143 -11.34 -15.60 18.64
N SER A 144 -12.39 -15.47 19.45
CA SER A 144 -13.73 -15.99 19.20
C SER A 144 -14.75 -14.88 19.45
N SER A 145 -15.86 -14.95 18.71
CA SER A 145 -17.03 -14.11 18.94
C SER A 145 -18.16 -14.94 19.52
N SER A 146 -18.96 -14.31 20.37
CA SER A 146 -20.26 -14.82 20.84
C SER A 146 -21.25 -15.13 19.74
N GLY A 147 -20.94 -14.67 18.53
CA GLY A 147 -21.78 -14.79 17.38
C GLY A 147 -23.05 -13.97 17.53
N HIS A 148 -23.86 -14.04 16.49
CA HIS A 148 -25.16 -13.40 16.49
C HIS A 148 -26.20 -14.34 15.90
N HIS A 149 -27.36 -14.45 16.56
CA HIS A 149 -28.50 -15.22 16.05
C HIS A 149 -29.01 -14.76 14.66
N LYS A 150 -28.64 -13.56 14.22
CA LYS A 150 -29.04 -13.00 12.93
C LYS A 150 -27.85 -13.06 12.00
N THR A 151 -27.96 -13.84 10.93
CA THR A 151 -26.94 -13.97 9.88
C THR A 151 -26.65 -12.67 9.13
N SER A 152 -27.53 -11.66 9.26
CA SER A 152 -27.33 -10.34 8.67
C SER A 152 -26.38 -9.44 9.46
N VAL A 153 -26.04 -9.80 10.70
CA VAL A 153 -25.13 -9.01 11.54
C VAL A 153 -23.72 -9.57 11.37
N PRO A 154 -22.75 -8.78 10.87
CA PRO A 154 -21.40 -9.26 10.69
C PRO A 154 -20.65 -9.35 12.02
N GLU A 155 -19.75 -10.32 12.11
CA GLU A 155 -18.71 -10.37 13.13
C GLU A 155 -17.47 -9.66 12.61
N THR A 156 -16.90 -8.74 13.39
CA THR A 156 -15.82 -7.85 12.93
C THR A 156 -14.67 -7.82 13.91
N LEU A 157 -13.46 -7.75 13.36
CA LEU A 157 -12.22 -7.46 14.08
C LEU A 157 -11.57 -6.25 13.42
N VAL A 158 -11.19 -5.27 14.22
CA VAL A 158 -10.62 -4.00 13.76
C VAL A 158 -9.21 -3.86 14.30
N TYR A 159 -8.27 -3.61 13.40
CA TYR A 159 -6.85 -3.48 13.71
C TYR A 159 -6.34 -2.08 13.41
N LYS A 160 -5.35 -1.65 14.19
CA LYS A 160 -4.49 -0.51 13.89
C LYS A 160 -3.36 -0.98 12.99
N LEU A 161 -3.14 -0.29 11.88
CA LEU A 161 -2.00 -0.56 10.99
C LEU A 161 -0.78 0.26 11.45
N LYS A 162 0.43 -0.28 11.23
CA LYS A 162 1.70 0.37 11.60
C LYS A 162 2.02 1.64 10.82
N GLY A 163 1.38 1.85 9.67
CA GLY A 163 1.59 3.00 8.82
C GLY A 163 0.30 3.54 8.24
N ASP A 164 0.33 4.80 7.83
CA ASP A 164 -0.81 5.49 7.20
C ASP A 164 -1.25 4.84 5.88
N LEU A 165 -0.32 4.15 5.21
CA LEU A 165 -0.57 3.31 4.04
C LEU A 165 0.17 1.98 4.22
N CYS A 166 -0.57 0.87 4.12
CA CYS A 166 -0.02 -0.48 4.15
C CYS A 166 -0.55 -1.27 2.95
N VAL A 167 0.30 -2.07 2.33
CA VAL A 167 -0.09 -3.02 1.29
C VAL A 167 -0.21 -4.39 1.92
N ILE A 168 -1.42 -4.94 1.93
CA ILE A 168 -1.70 -6.29 2.42
C ILE A 168 -1.58 -7.24 1.23
N THR A 169 -0.54 -8.07 1.22
CA THR A 169 -0.33 -9.06 0.16
C THR A 169 -0.93 -10.42 0.51
N GLU A 170 -1.03 -10.73 1.80
CA GLU A 170 -1.55 -12.00 2.31
C GLU A 170 -2.40 -11.75 3.56
N LEU A 171 -3.46 -12.54 3.71
CA LEU A 171 -4.26 -12.62 4.92
C LEU A 171 -4.42 -14.10 5.27
N SER A 172 -3.86 -14.52 6.40
CA SER A 172 -3.89 -15.93 6.82
C SER A 172 -5.07 -16.16 7.77
N ILE A 173 -6.09 -16.88 7.31
CA ILE A 173 -7.24 -17.26 8.12
C ILE A 173 -7.20 -18.76 8.35
N GLN A 174 -7.12 -19.19 9.59
CA GLN A 174 -7.12 -20.60 9.96
C GLN A 174 -8.42 -20.92 10.72
N PRO A 175 -9.26 -21.84 10.26
CA PRO A 175 -10.37 -22.31 11.09
C PRO A 175 -9.81 -23.05 12.31
N PHE A 176 -10.34 -22.72 13.50
CA PHE A 176 -9.99 -23.40 14.75
C PHE A 176 -11.21 -24.20 15.22
N GLN A 177 -11.03 -25.50 15.41
CA GLN A 177 -12.07 -26.36 15.96
C GLN A 177 -11.80 -26.53 17.45
N GLY A 178 -12.61 -25.88 18.29
CA GLY A 178 -12.59 -26.10 19.73
C GLY A 178 -13.17 -27.47 20.07
N ASP A 179 -12.66 -28.09 21.13
CA ASP A 179 -13.08 -29.43 21.59
C ASP A 179 -14.47 -29.46 22.27
N ASP A 180 -15.22 -28.36 22.28
CA ASP A 180 -16.52 -28.28 22.96
C ASP A 180 -17.70 -28.47 22.00
N ASP A 181 -18.54 -29.45 22.33
CA ASP A 181 -19.82 -29.79 21.72
C ASP A 181 -20.79 -28.59 21.61
N ALA A 182 -20.66 -27.76 20.57
CA ALA A 182 -21.75 -26.97 19.99
C ALA A 182 -21.33 -26.35 18.65
N ASN A 183 -21.66 -27.05 17.55
CA ASN A 183 -22.09 -26.60 16.22
C ASN A 183 -21.78 -25.18 15.64
N THR A 184 -20.78 -24.43 16.13
CA THR A 184 -20.39 -23.11 15.65
C THR A 184 -18.91 -23.10 15.27
N PRO A 185 -18.56 -22.95 13.98
CA PRO A 185 -17.17 -22.85 13.56
C PRO A 185 -16.55 -21.56 14.10
N THR A 186 -15.45 -21.68 14.83
CA THR A 186 -14.66 -20.54 15.31
C THR A 186 -13.53 -20.30 14.31
N PHE A 187 -13.33 -19.06 13.86
CA PHE A 187 -12.31 -18.72 12.86
C PHE A 187 -11.19 -17.92 13.52
N LEU A 188 -9.94 -18.32 13.31
CA LEU A 188 -8.74 -17.66 13.79
C LEU A 188 -8.19 -16.78 12.66
N LEU A 189 -8.00 -15.49 12.92
CA LEU A 189 -7.35 -14.55 11.99
C LEU A 189 -5.90 -14.33 12.43
N VAL A 190 -4.93 -14.63 11.57
CA VAL A 190 -3.50 -14.31 11.76
C VAL A 190 -3.03 -13.41 10.61
N PHE A 191 -2.36 -12.32 10.95
CA PHE A 191 -1.74 -11.43 9.97
C PHE A 191 -0.26 -11.76 9.86
N ASN A 192 0.16 -12.30 8.70
CA ASN A 192 1.55 -12.48 8.32
C ASN A 192 2.03 -11.38 7.37
#